data_AF-A0A316XC50-F1
#
_entry.id   AF-A0A316XC50-F1
#
_cell.length_a   1.000
_cell.length_b   1.000
_cell.length_c   1.000
_cell.angle_alpha   90.00
_cell.angle_beta   90.00
_cell.angle_gamma   90.00
#
_symmetry.space_group_name_H-M   'P 1'
#
loop_
_entity.id
_entity.type
_entity.pdbx_description
1 polymer ?
#
loop_
_entity_poly.entity_id
_entity_poly.type
_entity_poly.pdbx_seq_one_letter_code
_entity_poly.pdbx_strand_id
1 'polypeptide(L)'
;MSRTRIVKGNITKKTGGSYKVYSKESIENIGSKVIQIGKEKGVIYGEPEIPPTENNEEVITFESELYMHNDQELKIPYLDETKIFNYKTSKPFIAGIRSMFGDDIRHKAVKGLRQDLLNKSLPYPKYEVDRKLSNYHGGYYHEGTIYINENLILESEKDPKKAWLLFRVVMEEIGHYIDDVLRNKYDTIGGDAPDDEGVLFTADFIRFNEALLKDFEFASVKIRSKDGSTREFKPKVLYENPNIEMKARDLLYMLEKEDDHGIVTMKSGEKVTVEFFKIRGGGAVHEDITKQAAKAAGVVYDYRLDEGCAWPDVPCANEDSIETCYYNTWRDLEKKGTMAYESHNGSKQFWHSMAPSGNNTNQQVIELIVDQAKKWFKKGFETPGDDGLFHIGKMLHMVQDSYSLSHVVRDQNNHIMQFQGYDVQDSSKHGESDKDGDSKGARDAMLASVWILTFYKESKKHGGKVDIYFPALENYLRNTVYPLVKGRAGIKAGGTLDQFKKKAA
;
A
#
# COMPACT_ATOMS: atom_id res chain seq x y z
N MET A 1 -42.43 -16.10 -13.41
CA MET A 1 -42.54 -14.65 -13.69
C MET A 1 -41.16 -14.02 -13.51
N SER A 2 -40.39 -13.90 -14.59
CA SER A 2 -39.07 -13.24 -14.59
C SER A 2 -39.26 -11.74 -14.84
N ARG A 3 -38.66 -10.91 -13.97
CA ARG A 3 -38.64 -9.45 -14.13
C ARG A 3 -37.45 -9.07 -15.01
N THR A 4 -37.72 -8.69 -16.25
CA THR A 4 -36.73 -8.10 -17.16
C THR A 4 -36.48 -6.65 -16.75
N ARG A 5 -35.24 -6.31 -16.37
CA ARG A 5 -34.81 -4.93 -16.13
C ARG A 5 -34.27 -4.36 -17.45
N ILE A 6 -35.09 -3.56 -18.13
CA ILE A 6 -34.66 -2.82 -19.33
C ILE A 6 -33.80 -1.64 -18.87
N VAL A 7 -32.51 -1.67 -19.19
CA VAL A 7 -31.60 -0.53 -18.98
C VAL A 7 -31.87 0.47 -20.12
N LYS A 8 -32.76 1.44 -19.88
CA LYS A 8 -33.01 2.57 -20.80
C LYS A 8 -31.92 3.62 -20.65
N GLY A 9 -30.78 3.40 -21.30
CA GLY A 9 -29.74 4.41 -21.49
C GLY A 9 -29.34 4.46 -22.96
N ASN A 10 -29.47 5.62 -23.60
CA ASN A 10 -28.95 5.82 -24.95
C ASN A 10 -27.42 5.92 -24.87
N ILE A 11 -26.70 5.01 -25.54
CA ILE A 11 -25.26 5.17 -25.75
C ILE A 11 -25.06 6.32 -26.73
N THR A 12 -24.70 7.51 -26.24
CA THR A 12 -24.61 8.72 -27.06
C THR A 12 -23.24 8.92 -27.70
N LYS A 13 -22.17 8.24 -27.23
CA LYS A 13 -20.84 8.29 -27.86
C LYS A 13 -19.95 7.13 -27.39
N LYS A 14 -19.36 6.39 -28.34
CA LYS A 14 -18.18 5.52 -28.09
C LYS A 14 -17.00 6.11 -28.84
N THR A 15 -15.93 6.47 -28.11
CA THR A 15 -14.65 6.89 -28.69
C THR A 15 -13.63 5.82 -28.40
N GLY A 16 -13.25 5.06 -29.44
CA GLY A 16 -12.02 4.24 -29.53
C GLY A 16 -11.73 3.31 -28.35
N GLY A 17 -12.04 2.02 -28.49
CA GLY A 17 -11.59 0.98 -27.58
C GLY A 17 -12.22 -0.38 -27.90
N SER A 18 -11.46 -1.45 -27.70
CA SER A 18 -11.95 -2.83 -27.78
C SER A 18 -12.88 -3.09 -26.60
N TYR A 19 -14.16 -3.37 -26.84
CA TYR A 19 -15.08 -3.86 -25.81
C TYR A 19 -15.53 -5.26 -26.20
N LYS A 20 -15.38 -6.22 -25.29
CA LYS A 20 -15.87 -7.59 -25.47
C LYS A 20 -17.27 -7.69 -24.83
N VAL A 21 -18.24 -8.24 -25.56
CA VAL A 21 -19.60 -8.52 -25.05
C VAL A 21 -19.83 -10.01 -25.17
N TYR A 22 -20.11 -10.65 -24.05
CA TYR A 22 -20.47 -12.06 -23.99
C TYR A 22 -21.96 -12.16 -23.68
N SER A 23 -22.67 -12.97 -24.46
CA SER A 23 -24.09 -13.26 -24.24
C SER A 23 -24.31 -14.75 -24.40
N LYS A 24 -25.12 -15.33 -23.51
CA LYS A 24 -25.54 -16.75 -23.56
C LYS A 24 -26.56 -17.00 -24.68
N GLU A 25 -27.14 -15.92 -25.22
CA GLU A 25 -28.16 -15.90 -26.27
C GLU A 25 -27.82 -14.85 -27.37
N SER A 26 -28.59 -14.80 -28.45
CA SER A 26 -28.39 -13.84 -29.54
C SER A 26 -28.43 -12.38 -29.06
N ILE A 27 -27.49 -11.56 -29.53
CA ILE A 27 -27.48 -10.11 -29.27
C ILE A 27 -28.35 -9.42 -30.32
N GLU A 28 -29.47 -8.84 -29.90
CA GLU A 28 -30.36 -8.08 -30.77
C GLU A 28 -30.07 -6.57 -30.65
N ASN A 29 -29.51 -5.98 -31.70
CA ASN A 29 -29.24 -4.53 -31.75
C ASN A 29 -30.47 -3.79 -32.32
N ILE A 30 -31.27 -3.17 -31.45
CA ILE A 30 -32.41 -2.35 -31.86
C ILE A 30 -32.03 -0.87 -31.75
N GLY A 31 -31.61 -0.29 -32.87
CA GLY A 31 -31.35 1.15 -33.00
C GLY A 31 -32.04 1.72 -34.23
N SER A 32 -32.58 2.94 -34.14
CA SER A 32 -33.27 3.64 -35.23
C SER A 32 -32.35 4.08 -36.39
N LYS A 33 -31.03 3.89 -36.26
CA LYS A 33 -30.04 4.15 -37.31
C LYS A 33 -28.82 3.26 -37.10
N VAL A 34 -28.63 2.26 -37.97
CA VAL A 34 -27.42 1.43 -38.01
C VAL A 34 -26.38 2.17 -38.85
N ILE A 35 -25.31 2.69 -38.21
CA ILE A 35 -24.15 3.24 -38.91
C ILE A 35 -22.99 2.27 -38.73
N GLN A 36 -23.12 1.07 -39.28
CA GLN A 36 -21.98 0.18 -39.53
C GLN A 36 -21.77 0.14 -41.04
N ILE A 37 -20.67 0.73 -41.50
CA ILE A 37 -20.18 0.50 -42.88
C ILE A 37 -19.47 -0.85 -42.85
N GLY A 38 -20.23 -1.94 -43.01
CA GLY A 38 -19.64 -3.24 -43.31
C GLY A 38 -19.09 -3.23 -44.73
N LYS A 39 -17.87 -3.71 -44.95
CA LYS A 39 -17.43 -4.13 -46.29
C LYS A 39 -18.33 -5.31 -46.72
N GLU A 40 -18.53 -5.51 -48.03
CA GLU A 40 -19.47 -6.46 -48.68
C GLU A 40 -19.47 -7.92 -48.18
N LYS A 41 -18.59 -8.29 -47.23
CA LYS A 41 -18.48 -9.63 -46.64
C LYS A 41 -18.70 -9.68 -45.12
N GLY A 42 -19.20 -8.59 -44.51
CA GLY A 42 -19.37 -8.50 -43.06
C GLY A 42 -18.04 -8.28 -42.31
N VAL A 43 -18.12 -7.97 -41.03
CA VAL A 43 -16.95 -7.86 -40.13
C VAL A 43 -16.82 -9.18 -39.39
N ILE A 44 -15.75 -9.93 -39.65
CA ILE A 44 -15.43 -11.18 -38.95
C ILE A 44 -14.58 -10.83 -37.72
N TYR A 45 -15.14 -11.01 -36.53
CA TYR A 45 -14.47 -10.78 -35.25
C TYR A 45 -13.81 -12.08 -34.75
N GLY A 46 -12.87 -12.63 -35.52
CA GLY A 46 -12.11 -13.83 -35.14
C GLY A 46 -12.98 -15.06 -34.81
N GLU A 47 -12.32 -16.11 -34.33
CA GLU A 47 -12.99 -17.28 -33.75
C GLU A 47 -13.47 -16.92 -32.32
N PRO A 48 -14.67 -17.35 -31.90
CA PRO A 48 -15.13 -17.19 -30.53
C PRO A 48 -14.13 -17.82 -29.54
N GLU A 49 -13.65 -17.04 -28.58
CA GLU A 49 -12.96 -17.60 -27.41
C GLU A 49 -13.97 -18.43 -26.60
N ILE A 50 -13.54 -19.59 -26.11
CA ILE A 50 -14.34 -20.43 -25.22
C ILE A 50 -14.62 -19.63 -23.94
N PRO A 51 -15.88 -19.43 -23.52
CA PRO A 51 -16.16 -18.75 -22.26
C PRO A 51 -15.51 -19.52 -21.10
N PRO A 52 -14.97 -18.83 -20.07
CA PRO A 52 -14.42 -19.51 -18.90
C PRO A 52 -15.49 -20.44 -18.31
N THR A 53 -15.16 -21.73 -18.24
CA THR A 53 -16.02 -22.78 -17.71
C THR A 53 -16.33 -22.46 -16.25
N GLU A 54 -17.60 -22.51 -15.83
CA GLU A 54 -17.96 -22.52 -14.40
C GLU A 54 -17.12 -23.60 -13.69
N ASN A 55 -16.29 -23.16 -12.74
CA ASN A 55 -15.51 -24.06 -11.89
C ASN A 55 -16.47 -24.75 -10.93
N ASN A 56 -16.95 -25.93 -11.31
CA ASN A 56 -17.74 -26.82 -10.44
C ASN A 56 -16.85 -27.57 -9.41
N GLU A 57 -15.72 -27.01 -9.00
CA GLU A 57 -14.92 -27.54 -7.89
C GLU A 57 -15.45 -26.90 -6.59
N GLU A 58 -15.63 -27.70 -5.53
CA GLU A 58 -16.20 -27.25 -4.26
C GLU A 58 -15.17 -27.43 -3.15
N VAL A 59 -14.88 -26.38 -2.37
CA VAL A 59 -14.00 -26.53 -1.20
C VAL A 59 -14.78 -27.15 -0.05
N ILE A 60 -14.29 -28.27 0.46
CA ILE A 60 -14.89 -29.03 1.56
C ILE A 60 -14.31 -28.55 2.90
N THR A 61 -12.98 -28.48 3.00
CA THR A 61 -12.27 -28.00 4.20
C THR A 61 -11.10 -27.11 3.84
N PHE A 62 -10.85 -26.14 4.71
CA PHE A 62 -9.65 -25.32 4.73
C PHE A 62 -9.12 -25.35 6.17
N GLU A 63 -7.86 -25.71 6.35
CA GLU A 63 -7.21 -25.75 7.66
C GLU A 63 -5.85 -25.06 7.56
N SER A 64 -5.54 -24.19 8.52
CA SER A 64 -4.23 -23.55 8.61
C SER A 64 -3.73 -23.57 10.04
N GLU A 65 -2.49 -24.05 10.21
CA GLU A 65 -1.76 -24.04 11.47
C GLU A 65 -0.63 -23.02 11.46
N LEU A 66 -0.75 -21.96 10.64
CA LEU A 66 0.31 -20.96 10.44
C LEU A 66 0.79 -20.31 11.76
N TYR A 67 -0.05 -20.36 12.79
CA TYR A 67 0.26 -19.86 14.12
C TYR A 67 0.96 -20.89 15.05
N MET A 68 0.97 -22.20 14.73
CA MET A 68 1.47 -23.26 15.63
C MET A 68 2.43 -24.31 15.03
N HIS A 69 2.63 -24.36 13.71
CA HIS A 69 3.50 -25.38 13.13
C HIS A 69 5.01 -25.05 13.29
N ASN A 70 5.67 -25.81 14.17
CA ASN A 70 7.11 -26.11 14.12
C ASN A 70 7.29 -27.06 12.92
N ASP A 71 8.16 -26.81 11.93
CA ASP A 71 9.62 -26.91 12.05
C ASP A 71 10.40 -25.97 11.12
N GLN A 72 9.75 -24.98 10.46
CA GLN A 72 10.47 -24.06 9.57
C GLN A 72 9.89 -22.64 9.60
N GLU A 73 10.40 -21.86 10.56
CA GLU A 73 10.60 -20.41 10.44
C GLU A 73 9.37 -19.51 10.32
N LEU A 74 8.26 -19.78 10.99
CA LEU A 74 7.18 -18.78 11.10
C LEU A 74 7.47 -17.83 12.30
N LYS A 75 8.22 -16.76 12.01
CA LYS A 75 8.72 -15.73 12.93
C LYS A 75 7.83 -14.48 12.94
N ILE A 76 7.09 -14.25 14.02
CA ILE A 76 6.89 -12.86 14.49
C ILE A 76 8.21 -12.46 15.17
N PRO A 77 8.63 -11.19 15.19
CA PRO A 77 9.77 -10.72 15.99
C PRO A 77 9.72 -11.10 17.48
N TYR A 78 8.66 -11.76 17.95
CA TYR A 78 8.56 -12.31 19.29
C TYR A 78 8.05 -13.75 19.40
N LEU A 79 7.97 -14.55 18.32
CA LEU A 79 7.45 -15.94 18.38
C LEU A 79 8.35 -17.02 17.80
N ASP A 80 9.62 -16.72 17.55
CA ASP A 80 10.61 -17.79 17.56
C ASP A 80 10.59 -18.39 18.97
N GLU A 81 10.05 -19.61 19.12
CA GLU A 81 10.01 -20.34 20.38
C GLU A 81 11.37 -20.18 21.08
N THR A 82 12.47 -20.41 20.35
CA THR A 82 13.83 -20.27 20.87
C THR A 82 14.19 -18.84 21.30
N LYS A 83 13.73 -17.78 20.62
CA LYS A 83 13.96 -16.39 21.06
C LYS A 83 13.02 -15.94 22.18
N ILE A 84 11.77 -16.41 22.24
CA ILE A 84 10.90 -16.26 23.43
C ILE A 84 11.57 -16.84 24.66
N PHE A 85 12.17 -18.03 24.49
CA PHE A 85 12.96 -18.72 25.50
C PHE A 85 14.29 -18.01 25.79
N ASN A 86 14.86 -17.26 24.83
CA ASN A 86 16.12 -16.52 25.01
C ASN A 86 15.95 -15.09 25.55
N TYR A 87 14.74 -14.52 25.59
CA TYR A 87 14.56 -13.22 26.24
C TYR A 87 14.73 -13.37 27.75
N LYS A 88 15.72 -12.66 28.30
CA LYS A 88 15.92 -12.55 29.75
C LYS A 88 14.68 -12.01 30.49
N THR A 89 13.77 -11.31 29.80
CA THR A 89 12.53 -10.76 30.37
C THR A 89 11.39 -10.76 29.34
N SER A 90 10.13 -10.74 29.78
CA SER A 90 8.96 -10.63 28.87
C SER A 90 8.73 -9.23 28.29
N LYS A 91 9.58 -8.24 28.60
CA LYS A 91 9.38 -6.84 28.18
C LYS A 91 9.35 -6.65 26.66
N PRO A 92 10.25 -7.26 25.85
CA PRO A 92 10.22 -7.09 24.40
C PRO A 92 8.93 -7.67 23.79
N PHE A 93 8.53 -8.87 24.21
CA PHE A 93 7.27 -9.49 23.81
C PHE A 93 6.07 -8.59 24.13
N ILE A 94 6.04 -8.01 25.34
CA ILE A 94 4.96 -7.11 25.75
C ILE A 94 4.94 -5.84 24.90
N ALA A 95 6.10 -5.25 24.62
CA ALA A 95 6.20 -4.05 23.79
C ALA A 95 5.72 -4.30 22.36
N GLY A 96 6.11 -5.43 21.76
CA GLY A 96 5.67 -5.81 20.42
C GLY A 96 4.17 -6.03 20.27
N ILE A 97 3.58 -6.78 21.20
CA ILE A 97 2.13 -7.01 21.20
C ILE A 97 1.39 -5.67 21.37
N ARG A 98 1.82 -4.81 22.30
CA ARG A 98 1.17 -3.51 22.49
C ARG A 98 1.35 -2.55 21.32
N SER A 99 2.46 -2.63 20.58
CA SER A 99 2.65 -1.80 19.39
C SER A 99 1.76 -2.20 18.22
N MET A 100 1.28 -3.45 18.18
CA MET A 100 0.37 -3.94 17.13
C MET A 100 -1.10 -3.83 17.54
N PHE A 101 -1.42 -4.27 18.75
CA PHE A 101 -2.81 -4.49 19.20
C PHE A 101 -3.33 -3.38 20.13
N GLY A 102 -2.48 -2.40 20.46
CA GLY A 102 -2.86 -1.24 21.26
C GLY A 102 -2.26 -1.19 22.67
N ASP A 103 -2.05 0.04 23.13
CA ASP A 103 -1.48 0.35 24.44
C ASP A 103 -2.47 0.19 25.61
N ASP A 104 -3.75 0.03 25.31
CA ASP A 104 -4.84 -0.21 26.24
C ASP A 104 -4.85 -1.65 26.78
N ILE A 105 -4.24 -2.60 26.06
CA ILE A 105 -4.11 -4.00 26.49
C ILE A 105 -3.23 -4.10 27.74
N ARG A 106 -3.78 -4.69 28.81
CA ARG A 106 -3.08 -4.80 30.09
C ARG A 106 -1.91 -5.80 29.99
N HIS A 107 -0.81 -5.51 30.68
CA HIS A 107 0.35 -6.41 30.73
C HIS A 107 0.03 -7.85 31.14
N LYS A 108 -0.99 -8.06 31.98
CA LYS A 108 -1.42 -9.41 32.40
C LYS A 108 -1.99 -10.21 31.23
N ALA A 109 -2.69 -9.55 30.30
CA ALA A 109 -3.33 -10.20 29.16
C ALA A 109 -2.28 -10.70 28.19
N VAL A 110 -1.31 -9.83 27.87
CA VAL A 110 -0.15 -10.17 27.03
C VAL A 110 0.70 -11.28 27.64
N LYS A 111 0.85 -11.32 28.97
CA LYS A 111 1.52 -12.45 29.65
C LYS A 111 0.73 -13.75 29.54
N GLY A 112 -0.60 -13.69 29.59
CA GLY A 112 -1.48 -14.85 29.37
C GLY A 112 -1.30 -15.42 27.98
N LEU A 113 -1.37 -14.58 26.94
CA LEU A 113 -1.08 -14.96 25.56
C LEU A 113 0.30 -15.63 25.43
N ARG A 114 1.35 -15.00 26.00
CA ARG A 114 2.70 -15.58 26.01
C ARG A 114 2.74 -16.96 26.66
N GLN A 115 2.03 -17.16 27.76
CA GLN A 115 2.06 -18.42 28.49
C GLN A 115 1.34 -19.53 27.73
N ASP A 116 0.18 -19.23 27.12
CA ASP A 116 -0.57 -20.20 26.34
C ASP A 116 0.19 -20.61 25.08
N LEU A 117 0.91 -19.67 24.46
CA LEU A 117 1.88 -19.92 23.39
C LEU A 117 3.01 -20.85 23.83
N LEU A 118 3.66 -20.53 24.95
CA LEU A 118 4.74 -21.35 25.54
C LEU A 118 4.27 -22.78 25.86
N ASN A 119 3.01 -22.93 26.24
CA ASN A 119 2.41 -24.21 26.60
C ASN A 119 1.75 -24.94 25.43
N LYS A 120 1.77 -24.37 24.21
CA LYS A 120 1.07 -24.91 23.03
C LYS A 120 -0.42 -25.17 23.31
N SER A 121 -1.03 -24.24 24.03
CA SER A 121 -2.39 -24.35 24.57
C SER A 121 -3.29 -23.19 24.14
N LEU A 122 -2.79 -22.28 23.30
CA LEU A 122 -3.66 -21.29 22.68
C LEU A 122 -4.68 -22.03 21.78
N PRO A 123 -5.98 -21.71 21.87
CA PRO A 123 -6.95 -22.26 20.95
C PRO A 123 -6.63 -21.85 19.50
N TYR A 124 -7.07 -22.66 18.55
CA TYR A 124 -6.98 -22.34 17.12
C TYR A 124 -8.25 -21.61 16.69
N PRO A 125 -8.17 -20.65 15.75
CA PRO A 125 -9.36 -20.15 15.08
C PRO A 125 -9.98 -21.28 14.27
N LYS A 126 -11.32 -21.27 14.15
CA LYS A 126 -12.03 -22.12 13.20
C LYS A 126 -11.92 -21.51 11.82
N TYR A 127 -11.90 -22.34 10.78
CA TYR A 127 -11.94 -21.87 9.40
C TYR A 127 -13.24 -22.33 8.74
N GLU A 128 -13.92 -21.40 8.07
CA GLU A 128 -15.09 -21.70 7.25
C GLU A 128 -14.94 -21.10 5.85
N VAL A 129 -15.49 -21.79 4.84
CA VAL A 129 -15.50 -21.30 3.47
C VAL A 129 -16.81 -20.56 3.22
N ASP A 130 -16.71 -19.30 2.81
CA ASP A 130 -17.87 -18.48 2.44
C ASP A 130 -17.93 -18.28 0.92
N ARG A 131 -18.94 -18.92 0.31
CA ARG A 131 -19.21 -18.89 -1.13
C ARG A 131 -19.95 -17.63 -1.59
N LYS A 132 -20.45 -16.82 -0.65
CA LYS A 132 -21.21 -15.61 -0.97
C LYS A 132 -20.33 -14.37 -1.05
N LEU A 133 -19.06 -14.48 -0.63
CA LEU A 133 -18.11 -13.39 -0.74
C LEU A 133 -17.87 -13.03 -2.20
N SER A 134 -17.86 -11.73 -2.47
CA SER A 134 -17.52 -11.21 -3.80
C SER A 134 -16.02 -11.38 -4.06
N ASN A 135 -15.60 -11.34 -5.33
CA ASN A 135 -14.18 -11.41 -5.69
C ASN A 135 -13.33 -10.24 -5.14
N TYR A 136 -13.95 -9.23 -4.53
CA TYR A 136 -13.28 -8.11 -3.88
C TYR A 136 -13.06 -8.30 -2.37
N HIS A 137 -13.64 -9.34 -1.77
CA HIS A 137 -13.50 -9.66 -0.34
C HIS A 137 -12.72 -10.96 -0.19
N GLY A 138 -11.57 -10.91 0.48
CA GLY A 138 -10.68 -12.06 0.66
C GLY A 138 -11.13 -12.99 1.78
N GLY A 139 -11.53 -12.41 2.91
CA GLY A 139 -11.98 -13.09 4.12
C GLY A 139 -12.53 -12.10 5.15
N TYR A 140 -12.96 -12.62 6.30
CA TYR A 140 -13.31 -11.85 7.50
C TYR A 140 -13.24 -12.72 8.75
N TYR A 141 -13.04 -12.09 9.89
CA TYR A 141 -13.07 -12.70 11.21
C TYR A 141 -14.39 -12.42 11.91
N HIS A 142 -14.94 -13.44 12.59
CA HIS A 142 -16.09 -13.27 13.48
C HIS A 142 -16.15 -14.39 14.53
N GLU A 143 -16.19 -14.02 15.81
CA GLU A 143 -16.40 -14.90 16.98
C GLU A 143 -15.57 -16.21 16.94
N GLY A 144 -14.26 -16.08 16.82
CA GLY A 144 -13.33 -17.22 16.81
C GLY A 144 -13.32 -18.01 15.49
N THR A 145 -13.97 -17.50 14.45
CA THR A 145 -14.05 -18.14 13.12
C THR A 145 -13.56 -17.20 12.03
N ILE A 146 -12.63 -17.68 11.21
CA ILE A 146 -12.10 -17.01 10.02
C ILE A 146 -12.84 -17.56 8.79
N TYR A 147 -13.52 -16.68 8.08
CA TYR A 147 -14.25 -17.00 6.86
C TYR A 147 -13.40 -16.62 5.66
N ILE A 148 -13.24 -17.54 4.70
CA ILE A 148 -12.37 -17.35 3.53
C ILE A 148 -13.18 -17.52 2.25
N ASN A 149 -12.88 -16.68 1.25
CA ASN A 149 -13.50 -16.74 -0.07
C ASN A 149 -13.11 -18.02 -0.84
N GLU A 150 -14.11 -18.82 -1.23
CA GLU A 150 -13.91 -20.07 -1.99
C GLU A 150 -13.15 -19.87 -3.31
N ASN A 151 -13.45 -18.81 -4.04
CA ASN A 151 -12.81 -18.53 -5.33
C ASN A 151 -11.32 -18.26 -5.16
N LEU A 152 -10.95 -17.51 -4.12
CA LEU A 152 -9.55 -17.22 -3.81
C LEU A 152 -8.78 -18.50 -3.46
N ILE A 153 -9.40 -19.42 -2.70
CA ILE A 153 -8.82 -20.73 -2.40
C ILE A 153 -8.55 -21.50 -3.69
N LEU A 154 -9.53 -21.62 -4.59
CA LEU A 154 -9.38 -22.38 -5.83
C LEU A 154 -8.38 -21.74 -6.81
N GLU A 155 -8.30 -20.41 -6.85
CA GLU A 155 -7.32 -19.69 -7.67
C GLU A 155 -5.88 -19.83 -7.12
N SER A 156 -5.72 -19.94 -5.80
CA SER A 156 -4.42 -20.08 -5.13
C SER A 156 -3.64 -21.33 -5.56
N GLU A 157 -4.33 -22.40 -5.95
CA GLU A 157 -3.66 -23.61 -6.43
C GLU A 157 -2.93 -23.38 -7.76
N LYS A 158 -3.46 -22.47 -8.59
CA LYS A 158 -3.07 -22.29 -10.00
C LYS A 158 -2.19 -21.07 -10.21
N ASP A 159 -2.29 -20.07 -9.33
CA ASP A 159 -1.57 -18.81 -9.45
C ASP A 159 -0.81 -18.48 -8.14
N PRO A 160 0.53 -18.45 -8.16
CA PRO A 160 1.34 -18.08 -6.99
C PRO A 160 1.04 -16.69 -6.42
N LYS A 161 0.57 -15.73 -7.23
CA LYS A 161 0.12 -14.42 -6.74
C LYS A 161 -1.17 -14.53 -5.95
N LYS A 162 -2.06 -15.45 -6.33
CA LYS A 162 -3.29 -15.75 -5.59
C LYS A 162 -3.01 -16.57 -4.33
N ALA A 163 -2.01 -17.46 -4.36
CA ALA A 163 -1.51 -18.12 -3.16
C ALA A 163 -0.94 -17.14 -2.14
N TRP A 164 -0.15 -16.16 -2.61
CA TRP A 164 0.33 -15.07 -1.78
C TRP A 164 -0.81 -14.22 -1.21
N LEU A 165 -1.79 -13.85 -2.03
CA LEU A 165 -2.97 -13.11 -1.56
C LEU A 165 -3.76 -13.90 -0.50
N LEU A 166 -3.99 -15.19 -0.72
CA LEU A 166 -4.65 -16.06 0.25
C LEU A 166 -3.86 -16.14 1.58
N PHE A 167 -2.54 -16.24 1.50
CA PHE A 167 -1.67 -16.21 2.68
C PHE A 167 -1.84 -14.90 3.47
N ARG A 168 -1.88 -13.75 2.78
CA ARG A 168 -2.11 -12.44 3.42
C ARG A 168 -3.46 -12.36 4.13
N VAL A 169 -4.53 -12.80 3.46
CA VAL A 169 -5.87 -12.87 4.07
C VAL A 169 -5.81 -13.69 5.35
N VAL A 170 -5.27 -14.91 5.30
CA VAL A 170 -5.18 -15.78 6.49
C VAL A 170 -4.39 -15.10 7.61
N MET A 171 -3.29 -14.41 7.30
CA MET A 171 -2.48 -13.70 8.28
C MET A 171 -3.22 -12.53 8.96
N GLU A 172 -3.95 -11.74 8.19
CA GLU A 172 -4.68 -10.57 8.69
C GLU A 172 -5.79 -11.00 9.63
N GLU A 173 -6.59 -11.99 9.23
CA GLU A 173 -7.68 -12.54 10.04
C GLU A 173 -7.17 -13.27 11.30
N ILE A 174 -5.95 -13.83 11.26
CA ILE A 174 -5.29 -14.35 12.47
C ILE A 174 -4.93 -13.20 13.42
N GLY A 175 -4.53 -12.03 12.90
CA GLY A 175 -4.29 -10.85 13.73
C GLY A 175 -5.55 -10.42 14.47
N HIS A 176 -6.69 -10.30 13.77
CA HIS A 176 -7.99 -10.00 14.40
C HIS A 176 -8.38 -11.05 15.46
N TYR A 177 -8.14 -12.34 15.19
CA TYR A 177 -8.33 -13.39 16.18
C TYR A 177 -7.46 -13.21 17.44
N ILE A 178 -6.19 -12.83 17.28
CA ILE A 178 -5.28 -12.62 18.41
C ILE A 178 -5.74 -11.42 19.25
N ASP A 179 -6.23 -10.36 18.61
CA ASP A 179 -6.79 -9.20 19.30
C ASP A 179 -8.01 -9.58 20.13
N ASP A 180 -8.98 -10.27 19.53
CA ASP A 180 -10.16 -10.78 20.23
C ASP A 180 -9.77 -11.64 21.45
N VAL A 181 -8.80 -12.54 21.27
CA VAL A 181 -8.27 -13.35 22.37
C VAL A 181 -7.62 -12.48 23.45
N LEU A 182 -6.85 -11.46 23.09
CA LEU A 182 -6.25 -10.53 24.05
C LEU A 182 -7.32 -9.76 24.82
N ARG A 183 -8.33 -9.22 24.14
CA ARG A 183 -9.36 -8.33 24.69
C ARG A 183 -10.46 -9.02 25.46
N ASN A 184 -10.83 -10.24 25.05
CA ASN A 184 -12.00 -10.97 25.55
C ASN A 184 -11.65 -12.24 26.34
N LYS A 185 -10.56 -12.94 26.02
CA LYS A 185 -10.13 -14.13 26.80
C LYS A 185 -9.19 -13.76 27.94
N TYR A 186 -8.12 -13.00 27.65
CA TYR A 186 -7.12 -12.65 28.67
C TYR A 186 -7.37 -11.31 29.36
N ASP A 187 -8.22 -10.49 28.75
CA ASP A 187 -8.68 -9.22 29.27
C ASP A 187 -10.22 -9.18 29.30
N THR A 188 -10.78 -8.04 29.68
CA THR A 188 -12.22 -7.76 29.77
C THR A 188 -12.52 -6.37 29.24
N ILE A 189 -11.63 -5.82 28.41
CA ILE A 189 -11.80 -4.47 27.83
C ILE A 189 -12.81 -4.50 26.68
N GLY A 190 -12.90 -5.62 25.96
CA GLY A 190 -13.75 -5.75 24.79
C GLY A 190 -13.43 -4.74 23.69
N GLY A 191 -14.33 -4.69 22.70
CA GLY A 191 -14.14 -3.88 21.50
C GLY A 191 -12.97 -4.37 20.64
N ASP A 192 -12.63 -3.56 19.64
CA ASP A 192 -11.51 -3.78 18.73
C ASP A 192 -10.45 -2.70 18.96
N ALA A 193 -9.24 -2.93 18.44
CA ALA A 193 -8.19 -1.93 18.46
C ALA A 193 -8.60 -0.68 17.65
N PRO A 194 -8.07 0.52 18.00
CA PRO A 194 -8.40 1.76 17.28
C PRO A 194 -7.79 1.85 15.86
N ASP A 195 -6.84 0.96 15.55
CA ASP A 195 -6.20 0.79 14.25
C ASP A 195 -6.40 -0.68 13.82
N ASP A 196 -6.37 -0.96 12.52
CA ASP A 196 -6.50 -2.33 11.98
C ASP A 196 -5.29 -3.18 12.39
N GLU A 197 -5.46 -3.94 13.47
CA GLU A 197 -4.40 -4.72 14.10
C GLU A 197 -4.04 -5.98 13.30
N GLY A 198 -4.97 -6.49 12.50
CA GLY A 198 -4.74 -7.56 11.53
C GLY A 198 -3.69 -7.17 10.49
N VAL A 199 -3.86 -5.97 9.94
CA VAL A 199 -2.94 -5.34 8.99
C VAL A 199 -1.57 -5.10 9.61
N LEU A 200 -1.51 -4.54 10.82
CA LEU A 200 -0.25 -4.30 11.53
C LEU A 200 0.49 -5.61 11.84
N PHE A 201 -0.23 -6.63 12.27
CA PHE A 201 0.31 -7.97 12.53
C PHE A 201 0.89 -8.62 11.27
N THR A 202 0.14 -8.57 10.17
CA THR A 202 0.59 -9.10 8.88
C THR A 202 1.81 -8.38 8.37
N ALA A 203 1.85 -7.05 8.51
CA ALA A 203 3.00 -6.27 8.08
C ALA A 203 4.25 -6.55 8.89
N ASP A 204 4.11 -6.69 10.21
CA ASP A 204 5.20 -7.06 11.10
C ASP A 204 5.77 -8.45 10.73
N PHE A 205 4.90 -9.42 10.44
CA PHE A 205 5.32 -10.73 9.95
C PHE A 205 6.12 -10.60 8.65
N ILE A 206 5.57 -9.97 7.61
CA ILE A 206 6.25 -9.90 6.31
C ILE A 206 7.58 -9.15 6.43
N ARG A 207 7.66 -8.16 7.32
CA ARG A 207 8.86 -7.36 7.55
C ARG A 207 9.99 -8.12 8.25
N PHE A 208 9.68 -9.04 9.16
CA PHE A 208 10.69 -9.62 10.05
C PHE A 208 10.80 -11.15 9.96
N ASN A 209 9.98 -11.77 9.12
CA ASN A 209 9.92 -13.22 9.03
C ASN A 209 10.74 -13.81 7.90
N GLU A 210 11.77 -14.57 8.28
CA GLU A 210 12.65 -15.28 7.36
C GLU A 210 11.98 -16.47 6.65
N ALA A 211 10.77 -16.92 7.04
CA ALA A 211 10.00 -17.89 6.24
C ALA A 211 9.84 -17.44 4.79
N LEU A 212 9.74 -16.12 4.55
CA LEU A 212 9.61 -15.58 3.22
C LEU A 212 10.87 -15.72 2.35
N LEU A 213 11.99 -16.20 2.91
CA LEU A 213 13.26 -16.46 2.20
C LEU A 213 13.34 -17.86 1.56
N LYS A 214 12.28 -18.66 1.67
CA LYS A 214 12.15 -19.98 1.06
C LYS A 214 10.69 -20.31 0.76
N ASP A 215 10.46 -21.40 0.04
CA ASP A 215 9.12 -21.91 -0.19
C ASP A 215 8.56 -22.52 1.10
N PHE A 216 7.29 -22.24 1.43
CA PHE A 216 6.61 -22.89 2.54
C PHE A 216 5.12 -23.12 2.27
N GLU A 217 4.60 -24.21 2.84
CA GLU A 217 3.17 -24.55 2.83
C GLU A 217 2.51 -23.89 4.03
N PHE A 218 1.33 -23.29 3.85
CA PHE A 218 0.67 -22.54 4.92
C PHE A 218 -0.73 -23.03 5.30
N ALA A 219 -1.31 -23.92 4.49
CA ALA A 219 -2.63 -24.47 4.71
C ALA A 219 -2.77 -25.86 4.07
N SER A 220 -3.83 -26.56 4.44
CA SER A 220 -4.31 -27.79 3.82
C SER A 220 -5.74 -27.58 3.34
N VAL A 221 -6.01 -27.93 2.08
CA VAL A 221 -7.30 -27.72 1.43
C VAL A 221 -7.80 -29.02 0.84
N LYS A 222 -9.04 -29.38 1.15
CA LYS A 222 -9.74 -30.53 0.57
C LYS A 222 -10.84 -30.05 -0.35
N ILE A 223 -10.86 -30.55 -1.58
CA ILE A 223 -11.86 -30.15 -2.58
C ILE A 223 -12.57 -31.35 -3.18
N ARG A 224 -13.83 -31.14 -3.55
CA ARG A 224 -14.62 -32.06 -4.36
C ARG A 224 -14.49 -31.66 -5.83
N SER A 225 -13.95 -32.57 -6.62
CA SER A 225 -13.82 -32.45 -8.06
C SER A 225 -15.17 -32.64 -8.76
N LYS A 226 -15.22 -32.28 -10.06
CA LYS A 226 -16.42 -32.38 -10.91
C LYS A 226 -16.99 -33.79 -11.03
N ASP A 227 -16.15 -34.81 -10.91
CA ASP A 227 -16.52 -36.23 -10.96
C ASP A 227 -16.97 -36.79 -9.60
N GLY A 228 -17.05 -35.93 -8.56
CA GLY A 228 -17.36 -36.31 -7.20
C GLY A 228 -16.17 -36.90 -6.42
N SER A 229 -15.01 -37.09 -7.07
CA SER A 229 -13.79 -37.48 -6.37
C SER A 229 -13.33 -36.35 -5.45
N THR A 230 -12.57 -36.71 -4.42
CA THR A 230 -12.00 -35.74 -3.50
C THR A 230 -10.50 -35.71 -3.69
N ARG A 231 -9.92 -34.51 -3.73
CA ARG A 231 -8.47 -34.29 -3.79
C ARG A 231 -8.05 -33.23 -2.78
N GLU A 232 -6.79 -33.27 -2.41
CA GLU A 232 -6.19 -32.34 -1.46
C GLU A 232 -5.04 -31.59 -2.13
N PHE A 233 -4.89 -30.31 -1.80
CA PHE A 233 -3.71 -29.53 -2.16
C PHE A 233 -3.30 -28.65 -0.98
N LYS A 234 -2.03 -28.24 -1.00
CA LYS A 234 -1.46 -27.39 0.03
C LYS A 234 -1.02 -26.08 -0.60
N PRO A 235 -1.74 -24.96 -0.35
CA PRO A 235 -1.30 -23.64 -0.77
C PRO A 235 0.13 -23.36 -0.30
N LYS A 236 0.93 -22.77 -1.21
CA LYS A 236 2.34 -22.47 -0.95
C LYS A 236 2.64 -21.01 -1.21
N VAL A 237 3.42 -20.41 -0.32
CA VAL A 237 4.14 -19.17 -0.62
C VAL A 237 5.47 -19.57 -1.24
N LEU A 238 5.69 -19.21 -2.50
CA LEU A 238 6.95 -19.47 -3.19
C LEU A 238 7.90 -18.30 -2.94
N TYR A 239 9.19 -18.57 -2.70
CA TYR A 239 10.23 -17.55 -2.50
C TYR A 239 10.28 -16.54 -3.66
N GLU A 240 10.32 -17.04 -4.89
CA GLU A 240 10.56 -16.23 -6.09
C GLU A 240 9.29 -15.66 -6.74
N ASN A 241 8.08 -16.15 -6.37
CA ASN A 241 6.85 -15.77 -7.07
C ASN A 241 5.62 -15.68 -6.14
N PRO A 242 5.14 -14.47 -5.80
CA PRO A 242 5.83 -13.19 -6.01
C PRO A 242 7.17 -13.18 -5.26
N ASN A 243 8.18 -12.52 -5.84
CA ASN A 243 9.47 -12.38 -5.17
C ASN A 243 9.32 -11.57 -3.86
N ILE A 244 10.33 -11.62 -2.98
CA ILE A 244 10.29 -10.92 -1.68
C ILE A 244 9.98 -9.41 -1.81
N GLU A 245 10.35 -8.83 -2.94
CA GLU A 245 10.15 -7.42 -3.28
C GLU A 245 8.68 -7.11 -3.54
N MET A 246 8.02 -7.89 -4.38
CA MET A 246 6.58 -7.79 -4.62
C MET A 246 5.78 -8.08 -3.36
N LYS A 247 6.21 -9.05 -2.55
CA LYS A 247 5.60 -9.32 -1.23
C LYS A 247 5.72 -8.14 -0.28
N ALA A 248 6.86 -7.44 -0.29
CA ALA A 248 7.08 -6.26 0.53
C ALA A 248 6.34 -5.02 0.01
N ARG A 249 6.10 -4.90 -1.31
CA ARG A 249 5.31 -3.80 -1.88
C ARG A 249 3.88 -3.77 -1.34
N ASP A 250 3.30 -4.93 -1.13
CA ASP A 250 1.99 -5.10 -0.52
C ASP A 250 1.88 -4.51 0.91
N LEU A 251 3.01 -4.20 1.57
CA LEU A 251 3.07 -3.53 2.88
C LEU A 251 2.88 -2.02 2.83
N LEU A 252 3.30 -1.40 1.73
CA LEU A 252 3.16 0.05 1.53
C LEU A 252 1.71 0.37 1.24
N TYR A 253 1.07 -0.59 0.60
CA TYR A 253 -0.23 -0.46 0.04
C TYR A 253 -1.39 -0.56 1.06
N MET A 254 -1.06 -0.35 2.34
CA MET A 254 -1.98 -0.45 3.47
C MET A 254 -2.42 0.94 3.94
N LEU A 255 -3.13 1.71 3.12
CA LEU A 255 -3.94 2.82 3.64
C LEU A 255 -5.19 3.04 2.77
N GLU A 256 -6.36 2.78 3.36
CA GLU A 256 -7.31 3.81 3.78
C GLU A 256 -8.19 3.27 4.93
N LYS A 257 -8.52 4.15 5.90
CA LYS A 257 -9.68 4.03 6.82
C LYS A 257 -11.01 4.23 6.06
N GLU A 258 -11.16 3.59 4.91
CA GLU A 258 -12.50 3.38 4.35
C GLU A 258 -13.09 2.21 5.10
N ASP A 259 -14.25 2.43 5.73
CA ASP A 259 -15.04 1.41 6.42
C ASP A 259 -14.93 0.05 5.69
N ASP A 260 -14.03 -0.79 6.19
CA ASP A 260 -13.84 -2.21 5.84
C ASP A 260 -14.97 -3.04 6.41
N HIS A 261 -15.80 -2.41 7.25
CA HIS A 261 -17.00 -2.99 7.76
C HIS A 261 -18.06 -3.14 6.67
N GLY A 262 -18.66 -4.32 6.62
CA GLY A 262 -19.91 -4.51 5.91
C GLY A 262 -20.78 -5.57 6.58
N ILE A 263 -22.00 -5.71 6.08
CA ILE A 263 -23.00 -6.58 6.69
C ILE A 263 -22.97 -7.94 5.99
N VAL A 264 -22.55 -8.98 6.71
CA VAL A 264 -22.71 -10.37 6.27
C VAL A 264 -24.00 -10.96 6.85
N THR A 265 -24.59 -11.91 6.13
CA THR A 265 -25.74 -12.68 6.62
C THR A 265 -25.29 -14.10 6.94
N MET A 266 -25.23 -14.40 8.23
CA MET A 266 -24.80 -15.68 8.79
C MET A 266 -25.71 -16.84 8.33
N LYS A 267 -25.26 -18.08 8.49
CA LYS A 267 -26.08 -19.28 8.19
C LYS A 267 -27.40 -19.30 8.97
N SER A 268 -27.43 -18.71 10.17
CA SER A 268 -28.61 -18.53 11.01
C SER A 268 -29.63 -17.53 10.44
N GLY A 269 -29.25 -16.71 9.46
CA GLY A 269 -30.02 -15.58 8.96
C GLY A 269 -29.77 -14.25 9.70
N GLU A 270 -28.94 -14.27 10.73
CA GLU A 270 -28.49 -13.08 11.45
C GLU A 270 -27.63 -12.18 10.57
N LYS A 271 -27.76 -10.87 10.73
CA LYS A 271 -26.94 -9.87 10.04
C LYS A 271 -25.95 -9.27 11.04
N VAL A 272 -24.67 -9.46 10.76
CA VAL A 272 -23.58 -8.95 11.60
C VAL A 272 -22.70 -8.02 10.76
N THR A 273 -22.24 -6.96 11.41
CA THR A 273 -21.20 -6.10 10.85
C THR A 273 -19.85 -6.75 11.12
N VAL A 274 -19.06 -6.95 10.08
CA VAL A 274 -17.72 -7.54 10.15
C VAL A 274 -16.76 -6.70 9.32
N GLU A 275 -15.50 -6.67 9.72
CA GLU A 275 -14.40 -6.10 8.96
C GLU A 275 -13.97 -7.09 7.85
N PHE A 276 -13.69 -6.59 6.65
CA PHE A 276 -13.27 -7.41 5.50
C PHE A 276 -11.83 -7.09 5.09
N PHE A 277 -11.03 -8.14 4.84
CA PHE A 277 -9.80 -8.00 4.04
C PHE A 277 -10.15 -7.46 2.63
N LYS A 278 -9.67 -6.25 2.31
CA LYS A 278 -9.75 -5.63 0.98
C LYS A 278 -8.41 -5.71 0.25
N ILE A 279 -8.43 -5.99 -1.05
CA ILE A 279 -7.24 -5.92 -1.92
C ILE A 279 -6.88 -4.44 -2.15
N ARG A 280 -5.97 -3.89 -1.34
CA ARG A 280 -5.56 -2.47 -1.38
C ARG A 280 -4.18 -2.27 -2.04
N GLY A 281 -4.10 -1.19 -2.83
CA GLY A 281 -2.91 -0.55 -3.42
C GLY A 281 -2.84 0.86 -2.82
N GLY A 282 -1.83 1.17 -2.01
CA GLY A 282 -1.69 2.37 -1.18
C GLY A 282 -0.34 3.13 -1.16
N GLY A 283 -0.47 4.41 -1.37
CA GLY A 283 0.41 5.47 -0.93
C GLY A 283 -0.49 6.68 -0.81
N ALA A 284 -1.47 6.59 0.11
CA ALA A 284 -2.79 7.16 -0.09
C ALA A 284 -2.82 8.66 -0.41
N VAL A 285 -1.96 9.50 0.17
CA VAL A 285 -1.99 10.96 -0.11
C VAL A 285 -1.07 11.35 -1.27
N HIS A 286 0.19 10.92 -1.27
CA HIS A 286 1.12 11.25 -2.35
C HIS A 286 0.68 10.65 -3.69
N GLU A 287 0.20 9.39 -3.70
CA GLU A 287 -0.33 8.74 -4.89
C GLU A 287 -1.65 9.38 -5.33
N ASP A 288 -2.57 9.69 -4.41
CA ASP A 288 -3.83 10.33 -4.80
C ASP A 288 -3.59 11.73 -5.36
N ILE A 289 -2.74 12.55 -4.72
CA ILE A 289 -2.32 13.85 -5.25
C ILE A 289 -1.69 13.66 -6.64
N THR A 290 -0.80 12.69 -6.79
CA THR A 290 -0.10 12.39 -8.06
C THR A 290 -1.07 11.96 -9.15
N LYS A 291 -2.03 11.10 -8.83
CA LYS A 291 -3.10 10.60 -9.71
C LYS A 291 -4.03 11.71 -10.15
N GLN A 292 -4.50 12.51 -9.22
CA GLN A 292 -5.34 13.68 -9.50
C GLN A 292 -4.59 14.68 -10.38
N ALA A 293 -3.31 14.94 -10.07
CA ALA A 293 -2.48 15.85 -10.83
C ALA A 293 -2.20 15.35 -12.25
N ALA A 294 -1.87 14.07 -12.42
CA ALA A 294 -1.66 13.44 -13.72
C ALA A 294 -2.91 13.50 -14.59
N LYS A 295 -4.08 13.20 -14.00
CA LYS A 295 -5.37 13.34 -14.68
C LYS A 295 -5.62 14.78 -15.14
N ALA A 296 -5.38 15.77 -14.27
CA ALA A 296 -5.60 17.18 -14.59
C ALA A 296 -4.60 17.72 -15.63
N ALA A 297 -3.33 17.32 -15.58
CA ALA A 297 -2.32 17.67 -16.59
C ALA A 297 -2.51 16.89 -17.91
N GLY A 298 -3.31 15.81 -17.89
CA GLY A 298 -3.46 14.87 -19.00
C GLY A 298 -2.16 14.15 -19.33
N VAL A 299 -1.48 13.65 -18.30
CA VAL A 299 -0.31 12.75 -18.34
C VAL A 299 -0.77 11.35 -17.93
N VAL A 300 -0.12 10.31 -18.47
CA VAL A 300 -0.40 8.93 -18.09
C VAL A 300 -0.09 8.74 -16.60
N TYR A 301 -1.02 8.10 -15.90
CA TYR A 301 -0.83 7.66 -14.52
C TYR A 301 -0.73 6.14 -14.52
N ASP A 302 0.41 5.63 -14.10
CA ASP A 302 0.69 4.21 -13.91
C ASP A 302 1.78 4.01 -12.84
N TYR A 303 2.12 2.75 -12.60
CA TYR A 303 3.06 2.33 -11.56
C TYR A 303 4.39 3.08 -11.57
N ARG A 304 4.86 3.61 -12.72
CA ARG A 304 6.13 4.34 -12.77
C ARG A 304 6.05 5.64 -12.01
N LEU A 305 4.95 6.37 -12.16
CA LEU A 305 4.77 7.65 -11.48
C LEU A 305 4.59 7.42 -9.96
N ASP A 306 3.88 6.37 -9.58
CA ASP A 306 3.72 5.96 -8.17
C ASP A 306 5.02 5.49 -7.53
N GLU A 307 5.72 4.55 -8.17
CA GLU A 307 7.02 4.07 -7.69
C GLU A 307 8.05 5.20 -7.65
N GLY A 308 8.01 6.11 -8.62
CA GLY A 308 8.81 7.31 -8.59
C GLY A 308 8.50 8.18 -7.38
N CYS A 309 7.21 8.38 -7.11
CA CYS A 309 6.75 9.16 -5.96
C CYS A 309 7.15 8.51 -4.64
N ALA A 310 7.04 7.20 -4.49
CA ALA A 310 7.43 6.50 -3.26
C ALA A 310 8.95 6.44 -3.05
N TRP A 311 9.76 6.56 -4.10
CA TRP A 311 11.20 6.28 -4.03
C TRP A 311 11.98 7.11 -3.01
N PRO A 312 11.73 8.42 -2.81
CA PRO A 312 12.43 9.18 -1.77
C PRO A 312 12.23 8.60 -0.36
N ASP A 313 11.04 8.10 -0.04
CA ASP A 313 10.72 7.45 1.24
C ASP A 313 11.36 6.08 1.39
N VAL A 314 11.72 5.43 0.29
CA VAL A 314 12.26 4.06 0.29
C VAL A 314 13.41 3.89 -0.71
N PRO A 315 14.47 4.71 -0.60
CA PRO A 315 15.40 4.90 -1.69
C PRO A 315 16.36 3.73 -1.82
N CYS A 316 16.67 3.45 -3.08
CA CYS A 316 17.53 2.36 -3.48
C CYS A 316 18.96 2.76 -3.80
N ALA A 317 19.85 1.75 -3.81
CA ALA A 317 21.16 1.89 -4.45
C ALA A 317 21.02 2.11 -5.97
N ASN A 318 20.09 1.39 -6.61
CA ASN A 318 19.66 1.71 -7.96
C ASN A 318 18.68 2.89 -7.92
N GLU A 319 19.08 4.04 -8.41
CA GLU A 319 18.25 5.25 -8.40
C GLU A 319 17.11 5.23 -9.44
N ASP A 320 17.02 4.19 -10.26
CA ASP A 320 16.03 4.05 -11.34
C ASP A 320 15.04 2.89 -11.09
N SER A 321 15.06 2.29 -9.90
CA SER A 321 14.09 1.27 -9.46
C SER A 321 13.84 1.39 -7.96
N ILE A 322 12.69 0.89 -7.53
CA ILE A 322 12.28 0.80 -6.13
C ILE A 322 12.18 -0.65 -5.63
N GLU A 323 12.34 -1.62 -6.54
CA GLU A 323 12.02 -3.04 -6.34
C GLU A 323 12.73 -3.64 -5.12
N THR A 324 14.00 -3.33 -4.89
CA THR A 324 14.83 -4.01 -3.87
C THR A 324 14.84 -3.35 -2.47
N CYS A 325 14.18 -2.20 -2.25
CA CYS A 325 14.59 -1.30 -1.16
C CYS A 325 13.56 -1.02 -0.09
N TYR A 326 12.32 -1.44 -0.28
CA TYR A 326 11.29 -1.36 0.75
C TYR A 326 11.69 -2.08 2.04
N TYR A 327 12.14 -3.33 1.92
CA TYR A 327 12.61 -4.13 3.05
C TYR A 327 13.87 -3.54 3.71
N ASN A 328 14.81 -3.05 2.88
CA ASN A 328 16.09 -2.57 3.36
C ASN A 328 15.98 -1.19 4.00
N THR A 329 15.08 -0.32 3.50
CA THR A 329 14.98 1.07 3.96
C THR A 329 14.69 1.13 5.44
N TRP A 330 13.59 0.50 5.86
CA TRP A 330 13.16 0.53 7.26
C TRP A 330 14.14 -0.13 8.23
N ARG A 331 14.92 -1.11 7.78
CA ARG A 331 16.01 -1.72 8.58
C ARG A 331 17.21 -0.78 8.69
N ASP A 332 17.50 -0.05 7.63
CA ASP A 332 18.75 0.69 7.47
C ASP A 332 18.62 2.19 7.77
N LEU A 333 17.42 2.67 8.16
CA LEU A 333 17.13 4.07 8.54
C LEU A 333 18.06 4.64 9.61
N GLU A 334 18.47 3.83 10.58
CA GLU A 334 19.38 4.24 11.67
C GLU A 334 20.86 3.95 11.36
N LYS A 335 21.14 3.25 10.25
CA LYS A 335 22.48 2.79 9.90
C LYS A 335 23.20 3.82 9.02
N LYS A 336 24.04 4.66 9.64
CA LYS A 336 24.84 5.68 8.94
C LYS A 336 25.53 5.15 7.68
N GLY A 337 25.46 5.93 6.60
CA GLY A 337 26.07 5.61 5.30
C GLY A 337 25.21 4.77 4.36
N THR A 338 24.03 4.30 4.80
CA THR A 338 23.04 3.67 3.90
C THR A 338 22.19 4.73 3.18
N MET A 339 21.58 4.38 2.04
CA MET A 339 20.71 5.32 1.32
C MET A 339 19.48 5.75 2.15
N ALA A 340 18.94 4.81 2.93
CA ALA A 340 17.83 5.04 3.86
C ALA A 340 18.20 6.03 4.98
N TYR A 341 19.36 5.85 5.60
CA TYR A 341 19.86 6.83 6.57
C TYR A 341 20.11 8.18 5.90
N GLU A 342 20.74 8.21 4.72
CA GLU A 342 21.08 9.46 4.06
C GLU A 342 19.86 10.29 3.65
N SER A 343 18.80 9.64 3.16
CA SER A 343 17.52 10.29 2.81
C SER A 343 16.78 10.81 4.03
N HIS A 344 16.66 10.03 5.11
CA HIS A 344 15.79 10.41 6.23
C HIS A 344 16.54 11.13 7.37
N ASN A 345 17.79 10.77 7.65
CA ASN A 345 18.55 11.29 8.79
C ASN A 345 19.88 11.99 8.40
N GLY A 346 20.23 11.95 7.12
CA GLY A 346 21.55 12.35 6.64
C GLY A 346 21.54 13.55 5.70
N SER A 347 22.46 13.49 4.74
CA SER A 347 22.77 14.60 3.82
C SER A 347 21.70 14.82 2.74
N LYS A 348 20.78 13.87 2.54
CA LYS A 348 19.79 13.86 1.47
C LYS A 348 18.35 14.11 1.91
N GLN A 349 18.13 14.60 3.14
CA GLN A 349 16.79 15.02 3.63
C GLN A 349 16.10 16.06 2.74
N PHE A 350 16.85 16.78 1.91
CA PHE A 350 16.25 17.67 0.91
C PHE A 350 15.39 16.94 -0.13
N TRP A 351 15.51 15.61 -0.27
CA TRP A 351 14.58 14.79 -1.06
C TRP A 351 13.14 14.81 -0.50
N HIS A 352 12.99 15.05 0.80
CA HIS A 352 11.71 15.20 1.49
C HIS A 352 11.36 16.67 1.75
N SER A 353 11.97 17.61 1.00
CA SER A 353 11.91 19.04 1.33
C SER A 353 12.24 19.35 2.80
N MET A 354 13.18 18.62 3.39
CA MET A 354 13.66 18.84 4.75
C MET A 354 15.11 19.33 4.77
N ALA A 355 15.52 19.89 5.90
CA ALA A 355 16.88 20.36 6.10
C ALA A 355 17.83 19.19 6.35
N PRO A 356 18.90 19.02 5.54
CA PRO A 356 19.92 18.01 5.82
C PRO A 356 20.61 18.26 7.15
N SER A 357 21.04 17.18 7.79
CA SER A 357 21.81 17.26 9.03
C SER A 357 23.09 18.09 8.80
N GLY A 358 23.26 19.17 9.59
CA GLY A 358 24.36 20.11 9.42
C GLY A 358 24.00 21.58 9.70
N ASN A 359 24.70 22.49 9.02
CA ASN A 359 24.60 23.95 9.19
C ASN A 359 24.05 24.67 7.94
N ASN A 360 23.20 24.00 7.15
CA ASN A 360 22.58 24.61 5.98
C ASN A 360 21.66 25.78 6.39
N THR A 361 21.61 26.84 5.59
CA THR A 361 20.58 27.87 5.68
C THR A 361 19.35 27.51 4.86
N ASN A 362 18.21 28.17 5.09
CA ASN A 362 17.01 27.96 4.29
C ASN A 362 17.28 28.18 2.78
N GLN A 363 18.09 29.17 2.41
CA GLN A 363 18.47 29.37 1.01
C GLN A 363 19.27 28.19 0.47
N GLN A 364 20.24 27.67 1.24
CA GLN A 364 21.05 26.53 0.80
C GLN A 364 20.21 25.25 0.62
N VAL A 365 19.21 25.03 1.47
CA VAL A 365 18.26 23.91 1.28
C VAL A 365 17.47 24.09 -0.02
N ILE A 366 16.99 25.30 -0.34
CA ILE A 366 16.31 25.59 -1.62
C ILE A 366 17.25 25.29 -2.80
N GLU A 367 18.51 25.68 -2.74
CA GLU A 367 19.47 25.37 -3.82
C GLU A 367 19.63 23.86 -4.03
N LEU A 368 19.77 23.08 -2.94
CA LEU A 368 19.86 21.61 -3.02
C LEU A 368 18.63 20.98 -3.66
N ILE A 369 17.44 21.44 -3.24
CA ILE A 369 16.15 20.97 -3.76
C ILE A 369 16.04 21.29 -5.25
N VAL A 370 16.27 22.55 -5.64
CA VAL A 370 16.13 22.99 -7.04
C VAL A 370 17.13 22.28 -7.94
N ASP A 371 18.38 22.12 -7.50
CA ASP A 371 19.39 21.37 -8.24
C ASP A 371 19.01 19.89 -8.42
N GLN A 372 18.46 19.25 -7.38
CA GLN A 372 17.99 17.87 -7.47
C GLN A 372 16.76 17.73 -8.38
N ALA A 373 15.81 18.66 -8.27
CA ALA A 373 14.62 18.69 -9.11
C ALA A 373 15.00 18.78 -10.59
N LYS A 374 15.98 19.64 -10.94
CA LYS A 374 16.50 19.74 -12.31
C LYS A 374 17.14 18.44 -12.78
N LYS A 375 17.91 17.75 -11.92
CA LYS A 375 18.50 16.43 -12.24
C LYS A 375 17.42 15.39 -12.54
N TRP A 376 16.40 15.27 -11.69
CA TRP A 376 15.32 14.30 -11.90
C TRP A 376 14.43 14.66 -13.09
N PHE A 377 14.12 15.94 -13.30
CA PHE A 377 13.38 16.38 -14.48
C PHE A 377 14.16 16.08 -15.76
N LYS A 378 15.47 16.35 -15.78
CA LYS A 378 16.36 16.01 -16.89
C LYS A 378 16.32 14.52 -17.20
N LYS A 379 16.47 13.67 -16.17
CA LYS A 379 16.39 12.22 -16.36
C LYS A 379 15.04 11.79 -16.89
N GLY A 380 13.94 12.26 -16.31
CA GLY A 380 12.59 11.94 -16.80
C GLY A 380 12.39 12.33 -18.26
N PHE A 381 13.05 13.41 -18.70
CA PHE A 381 13.06 13.84 -20.09
C PHE A 381 13.88 12.92 -21.00
N GLU A 382 15.11 12.59 -20.59
CA GLU A 382 16.06 11.80 -21.38
C GLU A 382 15.67 10.31 -21.46
N THR A 383 14.95 9.80 -20.45
CA THR A 383 14.43 8.43 -20.45
C THR A 383 13.38 8.24 -21.55
N PRO A 384 13.54 7.24 -22.44
CA PRO A 384 12.61 6.95 -23.52
C PRO A 384 11.20 6.58 -23.03
N GLY A 385 10.21 6.88 -23.86
CA GLY A 385 8.81 6.53 -23.57
C GLY A 385 8.31 7.14 -22.27
N ASP A 386 7.48 6.36 -21.57
CA ASP A 386 6.84 6.73 -20.32
C ASP A 386 7.68 6.33 -19.09
N ASP A 387 8.81 5.62 -19.27
CA ASP A 387 9.71 5.23 -18.16
C ASP A 387 10.32 6.44 -17.44
N GLY A 388 10.36 7.59 -18.12
CA GLY A 388 10.74 8.85 -17.51
C GLY A 388 9.80 9.34 -16.41
N LEU A 389 8.56 8.84 -16.35
CA LEU A 389 7.59 9.18 -15.30
C LEU A 389 8.10 8.80 -13.91
N PHE A 390 8.93 7.77 -13.79
CA PHE A 390 9.56 7.41 -12.52
C PHE A 390 10.41 8.55 -11.93
N HIS A 391 11.20 9.23 -12.75
CA HIS A 391 11.98 10.36 -12.26
C HIS A 391 11.13 11.59 -11.97
N ILE A 392 10.04 11.77 -12.72
CA ILE A 392 9.08 12.84 -12.43
C ILE A 392 8.37 12.58 -11.11
N GLY A 393 8.00 11.32 -10.81
CA GLY A 393 7.43 10.92 -9.52
C GLY A 393 8.31 11.33 -8.34
N LYS A 394 9.63 11.09 -8.43
CA LYS A 394 10.58 11.51 -7.37
C LYS A 394 10.55 13.02 -7.12
N MET A 395 10.41 13.80 -8.19
CA MET A 395 10.29 15.24 -8.09
C MET A 395 8.92 15.65 -7.51
N LEU A 396 7.84 14.96 -7.86
CA LEU A 396 6.51 15.21 -7.31
C LEU A 396 6.48 15.00 -5.81
N HIS A 397 7.06 13.91 -5.31
CA HIS A 397 7.23 13.64 -3.89
C HIS A 397 7.84 14.83 -3.16
N MET A 398 9.02 15.28 -3.60
CA MET A 398 9.73 16.40 -3.00
C MET A 398 8.88 17.69 -3.02
N VAL A 399 8.16 17.95 -4.12
CA VAL A 399 7.26 19.11 -4.24
C VAL A 399 6.07 19.00 -3.28
N GLN A 400 5.47 17.82 -3.16
CA GLN A 400 4.32 17.55 -2.29
C GLN A 400 4.71 17.70 -0.82
N ASP A 401 5.85 17.12 -0.43
CA ASP A 401 6.42 17.25 0.90
C ASP A 401 6.64 18.69 1.32
N SER A 402 6.94 19.59 0.37
CA SER A 402 7.14 20.99 0.68
C SER A 402 5.91 21.69 1.27
N TYR A 403 4.72 21.08 1.14
CA TYR A 403 3.46 21.59 1.69
C TYR A 403 3.02 20.86 2.95
N SER A 404 3.74 19.81 3.38
CA SER A 404 3.49 19.19 4.67
C SER A 404 4.08 20.02 5.80
N LEU A 405 3.29 20.18 6.87
CA LEU A 405 3.69 20.95 8.04
C LEU A 405 4.77 20.25 8.85
N SER A 406 4.93 18.92 8.75
CA SER A 406 6.05 18.18 9.35
C SER A 406 7.38 18.49 8.64
N HIS A 407 7.35 18.87 7.37
CA HIS A 407 8.55 19.13 6.56
C HIS A 407 8.92 20.61 6.51
N VAL A 408 7.95 21.48 6.23
CA VAL A 408 8.18 22.89 5.96
C VAL A 408 7.18 23.77 6.70
N VAL A 409 7.69 24.74 7.46
CA VAL A 409 6.86 25.76 8.11
C VAL A 409 6.67 26.92 7.14
N ARG A 410 5.42 27.25 6.85
CA ARG A 410 5.03 28.34 5.95
C ARG A 410 4.22 29.43 6.66
N ASP A 411 4.28 30.65 6.14
CA ASP A 411 3.41 31.74 6.56
C ASP A 411 2.02 31.63 5.88
N GLN A 412 1.12 32.54 6.25
CA GLN A 412 -0.24 32.62 5.68
C GLN A 412 -0.28 32.87 4.16
N ASN A 413 0.81 33.38 3.57
CA ASN A 413 0.95 33.63 2.14
C ASN A 413 1.67 32.47 1.41
N ASN A 414 1.83 31.33 2.08
CA ASN A 414 2.53 30.15 1.58
C ASN A 414 4.04 30.33 1.38
N HIS A 415 4.64 31.36 1.99
CA HIS A 415 6.08 31.54 1.97
C HIS A 415 6.78 30.71 3.05
N ILE A 416 7.91 30.12 2.71
CA ILE A 416 8.71 29.31 3.62
C ILE A 416 9.32 30.19 4.70
N MET A 417 9.03 29.83 5.94
CA MET A 417 9.63 30.40 7.14
C MET A 417 10.85 29.60 7.58
N GLN A 418 10.78 28.27 7.45
CA GLN A 418 11.78 27.33 7.93
C GLN A 418 11.60 25.93 7.31
N PHE A 419 12.69 25.31 6.86
CA PHE A 419 12.75 23.86 6.63
C PHE A 419 13.05 23.13 7.94
N GLN A 420 12.31 22.07 8.26
CA GLN A 420 12.51 21.27 9.48
C GLN A 420 13.49 20.14 9.25
N GLY A 421 14.04 19.58 10.33
CA GLY A 421 14.92 18.41 10.30
C GLY A 421 14.22 17.20 10.89
N TYR A 422 14.36 16.04 10.24
CA TYR A 422 13.73 14.80 10.66
C TYR A 422 14.37 14.23 11.94
N ASP A 423 15.68 14.44 12.11
CA ASP A 423 16.49 13.91 13.22
C ASP A 423 15.99 14.34 14.62
N VAL A 424 15.31 15.49 14.68
CA VAL A 424 14.75 16.08 15.90
C VAL A 424 13.24 15.82 16.07
N GLN A 425 12.59 15.12 15.13
CA GLN A 425 11.16 14.84 15.13
C GLN A 425 10.81 13.45 15.68
N ASP A 426 9.65 13.36 16.31
CA ASP A 426 9.02 12.10 16.65
C ASP A 426 8.40 11.49 15.39
N SER A 427 8.80 10.26 15.05
CA SER A 427 8.39 9.62 13.79
C SER A 427 6.88 9.37 13.70
N SER A 428 6.22 9.11 14.83
CA SER A 428 4.76 8.89 14.85
C SER A 428 4.02 10.20 14.58
N LYS A 429 4.43 11.30 15.20
CA LYS A 429 3.81 12.61 15.00
C LYS A 429 4.09 13.21 13.63
N HIS A 430 5.27 12.91 13.08
CA HIS A 430 5.64 13.28 11.72
C HIS A 430 4.67 12.64 10.72
N GLY A 431 4.58 11.30 10.73
CA GLY A 431 3.76 10.57 9.78
C GLY A 431 2.26 10.85 9.89
N GLU A 432 1.75 11.31 11.03
CA GLU A 432 0.35 11.72 11.15
C GLU A 432 0.03 13.01 10.38
N SER A 433 0.99 13.93 10.26
CA SER A 433 0.81 15.17 9.48
C SER A 433 0.75 14.91 7.97
N ASP A 434 1.32 13.80 7.50
CA ASP A 434 1.42 13.46 6.09
C ASP A 434 0.18 12.71 5.56
N LYS A 435 -0.79 12.41 6.45
CA LYS A 435 -2.02 11.68 6.12
C LYS A 435 -3.22 12.57 5.79
N ASP A 436 -3.17 13.88 5.98
CA ASP A 436 -4.32 14.78 5.76
C ASP A 436 -4.41 15.26 4.30
N GLY A 437 -5.06 14.43 3.46
CA GLY A 437 -5.30 14.67 2.03
C GLY A 437 -6.28 15.81 1.71
N ASP A 438 -7.10 16.26 2.68
CA ASP A 438 -8.06 17.35 2.50
C ASP A 438 -7.53 18.72 2.94
N SER A 439 -6.33 18.74 3.53
CA SER A 439 -5.68 19.95 4.00
C SER A 439 -5.49 21.00 2.89
N LYS A 440 -5.31 22.27 3.31
CA LYS A 440 -4.87 23.32 2.37
C LYS A 440 -3.53 22.94 1.72
N GLY A 441 -2.62 22.31 2.48
CA GLY A 441 -1.32 21.86 1.98
C GLY A 441 -1.45 20.84 0.86
N ALA A 442 -2.30 19.81 1.04
CA ALA A 442 -2.54 18.79 0.02
C ALA A 442 -3.12 19.38 -1.28
N ARG A 443 -4.02 20.37 -1.18
CA ARG A 443 -4.56 21.08 -2.37
C ARG A 443 -3.50 21.93 -3.06
N ASP A 444 -2.66 22.64 -2.31
CA ASP A 444 -1.55 23.42 -2.87
C ASP A 444 -0.50 22.48 -3.53
N ALA A 445 -0.22 21.34 -2.91
CA ALA A 445 0.63 20.28 -3.46
C ALA A 445 0.08 19.72 -4.77
N MET A 446 -1.22 19.41 -4.83
CA MET A 446 -1.89 18.97 -6.06
C MET A 446 -1.74 19.98 -7.19
N LEU A 447 -2.03 21.26 -6.93
CA LEU A 447 -1.85 22.31 -7.93
C LEU A 447 -0.39 22.40 -8.39
N ALA A 448 0.57 22.29 -7.46
CA ALA A 448 1.98 22.29 -7.81
C ALA A 448 2.38 21.10 -8.69
N SER A 449 1.92 19.89 -8.34
CA SER A 449 2.14 18.67 -9.11
C SER A 449 1.57 18.77 -10.53
N VAL A 450 0.38 19.38 -10.71
CA VAL A 450 -0.21 19.64 -12.05
C VAL A 450 0.73 20.46 -12.91
N TRP A 451 1.35 21.52 -12.36
CA TRP A 451 2.28 22.36 -13.12
C TRP A 451 3.56 21.63 -13.49
N ILE A 452 4.13 20.84 -12.57
CA ILE A 452 5.31 20.01 -12.86
C ILE A 452 5.03 19.02 -14.00
N LEU A 453 3.90 18.31 -13.93
CA LEU A 453 3.49 17.36 -14.97
C LEU A 453 3.15 18.07 -16.29
N THR A 454 2.64 19.29 -16.23
CA THR A 454 2.42 20.13 -17.41
C THR A 454 3.74 20.50 -18.08
N PHE A 455 4.75 20.96 -17.30
CA PHE A 455 6.08 21.22 -17.84
C PHE A 455 6.69 19.97 -18.47
N TYR A 456 6.56 18.82 -17.82
CA TYR A 456 7.02 17.55 -18.35
C TYR A 456 6.36 17.21 -19.70
N LYS A 457 5.03 17.26 -19.75
CA LYS A 457 4.25 16.99 -20.97
C LYS A 457 4.61 17.91 -22.12
N GLU A 458 4.65 19.22 -21.87
CA GLU A 458 5.00 20.20 -22.91
C GLU A 458 6.45 20.03 -23.37
N SER A 459 7.37 19.73 -22.46
CA SER A 459 8.76 19.44 -22.83
C SER A 459 8.86 18.26 -23.81
N LYS A 460 8.12 17.16 -23.58
CA LYS A 460 8.12 15.98 -24.46
C LYS A 460 7.50 16.27 -25.84
N LYS A 461 6.49 17.15 -25.94
CA LYS A 461 5.88 17.53 -27.23
C LYS A 461 6.82 18.31 -28.16
N HIS A 462 7.74 19.10 -27.60
CA HIS A 462 8.58 20.03 -28.37
C HIS A 462 9.94 19.44 -28.80
N GLY A 463 10.04 18.11 -28.93
CA GLY A 463 11.11 17.49 -29.71
C GLY A 463 12.53 17.65 -29.17
N GLY A 464 12.73 17.57 -27.85
CA GLY A 464 14.06 17.21 -27.33
C GLY A 464 14.86 18.26 -26.57
N LYS A 465 14.37 19.50 -26.37
CA LYS A 465 15.18 20.57 -25.73
C LYS A 465 14.74 20.87 -24.30
N VAL A 466 15.07 19.97 -23.38
CA VAL A 466 14.79 20.12 -21.93
C VAL A 466 15.33 21.45 -21.37
N ASP A 467 16.45 21.93 -21.89
CA ASP A 467 17.10 23.17 -21.46
C ASP A 467 16.23 24.43 -21.67
N ILE A 468 15.25 24.39 -22.60
CA ILE A 468 14.30 25.48 -22.79
C ILE A 468 13.31 25.56 -21.62
N TYR A 469 13.00 24.43 -20.99
CA TYR A 469 12.03 24.33 -19.92
C TYR A 469 12.66 24.50 -18.53
N PHE A 470 13.99 24.32 -18.39
CA PHE A 470 14.66 24.53 -17.10
C PHE A 470 14.48 25.93 -16.52
N PRO A 471 14.61 27.04 -17.26
CA PRO A 471 14.37 28.36 -16.69
C PRO A 471 12.93 28.52 -16.16
N ALA A 472 11.94 27.98 -16.89
CA ALA A 472 10.54 28.03 -16.47
C ALA A 472 10.28 27.17 -15.24
N LEU A 473 10.81 25.94 -15.22
CA LEU A 473 10.73 25.02 -14.08
C LEU A 473 11.41 25.60 -12.85
N GLU A 474 12.62 26.11 -12.99
CA GLU A 474 13.39 26.72 -11.92
C GLU A 474 12.70 27.97 -11.37
N ASN A 475 12.19 28.84 -12.25
CA ASN A 475 11.41 30.00 -11.85
C ASN A 475 10.15 29.60 -11.08
N TYR A 476 9.45 28.54 -11.53
CA TYR A 476 8.27 28.01 -10.86
C TYR A 476 8.62 27.45 -9.47
N LEU A 477 9.66 26.62 -9.37
CA LEU A 477 10.11 26.06 -8.11
C LEU A 477 10.51 27.17 -7.13
N ARG A 478 11.31 28.15 -7.55
CA ARG A 478 11.81 29.20 -6.64
C ARG A 478 10.74 30.18 -6.19
N ASN A 479 9.80 30.52 -7.07
CA ASN A 479 8.84 31.61 -6.79
C ASN A 479 7.44 31.13 -6.44
N THR A 480 7.11 29.85 -6.69
CA THR A 480 5.78 29.30 -6.39
C THR A 480 5.85 28.18 -5.36
N VAL A 481 6.74 27.20 -5.55
CA VAL A 481 6.83 26.06 -4.63
C VAL A 481 7.65 26.40 -3.39
N TYR A 482 8.81 27.04 -3.55
CA TYR A 482 9.74 27.38 -2.47
C TYR A 482 9.97 28.89 -2.27
N PRO A 483 8.93 29.75 -2.31
CA PRO A 483 9.13 31.17 -2.09
C PRO A 483 9.48 31.42 -0.63
N LEU A 484 10.62 32.07 -0.37
CA LEU A 484 11.11 32.27 0.99
C LEU A 484 10.64 33.60 1.57
N VAL A 485 10.26 33.61 2.86
CA VAL A 485 9.94 34.86 3.57
C VAL A 485 11.17 35.78 3.57
N LYS A 486 10.95 37.06 3.29
CA LYS A 486 12.01 38.09 3.28
C LYS A 486 12.79 38.07 4.60
N GLY A 487 14.12 37.99 4.51
CA GLY A 487 15.02 37.95 5.67
C GLY A 487 15.25 36.56 6.27
N ARG A 488 14.58 35.49 5.77
CA ARG A 488 14.81 34.11 6.24
C ARG A 488 15.93 33.36 5.50
N ALA A 489 16.48 33.93 4.41
CA ALA A 489 17.50 33.29 3.55
C ALA A 489 18.75 32.81 4.30
N GLY A 490 19.28 33.66 5.19
CA GLY A 490 20.48 33.35 5.97
C GLY A 490 20.21 32.61 7.28
N ILE A 491 18.95 32.31 7.60
CA ILE A 491 18.62 31.58 8.84
C ILE A 491 18.96 30.11 8.66
N LYS A 492 19.61 29.54 9.67
CA LYS A 492 19.93 28.11 9.73
C LYS A 492 18.64 27.28 9.61
N ALA A 493 18.61 26.40 8.61
CA ALA A 493 17.57 25.40 8.39
C ALA A 493 17.67 24.27 9.44
N GLY A 494 16.59 23.50 9.61
CA GLY A 494 16.48 22.43 10.59
C GLY A 494 15.73 22.85 11.85
N GLY A 495 15.81 22.02 12.89
CA GLY A 495 14.91 22.14 14.05
C GLY A 495 13.52 21.63 13.72
N THR A 496 12.58 21.79 14.64
CA THR A 496 11.20 21.34 14.44
C THR A 496 10.23 22.10 15.34
N LEU A 497 8.97 22.20 14.92
CA LEU A 497 7.88 22.72 15.75
C LEU A 497 7.68 21.86 16.99
N ASP A 498 7.27 22.49 18.10
CA ASP A 498 7.09 21.80 19.39
C ASP A 498 6.15 20.60 19.30
N GLN A 499 5.12 20.68 18.45
CA GLN A 499 4.19 19.57 18.24
C GLN A 499 4.88 18.31 17.72
N PHE A 500 5.91 18.43 16.88
CA PHE A 500 6.64 17.30 16.29
C PHE A 500 7.90 16.90 17.06
N LYS A 501 8.29 17.64 18.12
CA LYS A 501 9.47 17.27 18.92
C LYS A 501 9.30 15.89 19.56
N LYS A 502 10.40 15.14 19.60
CA LYS A 502 10.56 13.96 20.46
C LYS A 502 10.28 14.36 21.92
N LYS A 503 9.52 13.55 22.66
CA LYS A 503 9.40 13.75 24.11
C LYS A 503 10.79 13.64 24.73
N ALA A 504 11.15 14.60 25.58
CA ALA A 504 12.38 14.48 26.38
C ALA A 504 12.27 13.21 27.22
N ALA A 505 13.29 12.35 27.14
CA ALA A 505 13.38 11.10 27.89
C ALA A 505 13.44 11.34 29.40
#